data_AF-A0AAW8CQT3-F1
#
_entry.id   AF-A0AAW8CQT3-F1
#
_cell.length_a   1.000
_cell.length_b   1.000
_cell.length_c   1.000
_cell.angle_alpha   90.00
_cell.angle_beta   90.00
_cell.angle_gamma   90.00
#
_symmetry.space_group_name_H-M   'P 1'
#
loop_
_entity.id
_entity.type
_entity.pdbx_description
1 polymer ?
#
loop_
_entity_poly.entity_id
_entity_poly.type
_entity_poly.pdbx_seq_one_letter_code
_entity_poly.pdbx_strand_id
1 'polypeptide(L)'
;MNIIDSLSSMVNYPKEKIAKKIREKAIIATKARIAEHNKTFDDYSDDELEIIIADEERKITEDLKSKSLVVALAALGLNIFV
;
A
#
# COMPACT_ATOMS: atom_id res chain seq x y z
N MET A 1 -20.80 -16.92 -16.05
CA MET A 1 -20.67 -16.02 -14.90
C MET A 1 -22.04 -15.89 -14.27
N ASN A 2 -22.22 -16.27 -13.00
CA ASN A 2 -23.49 -16.05 -12.32
C ASN A 2 -23.53 -14.63 -11.72
N ILE A 3 -24.71 -14.18 -11.27
CA ILE A 3 -24.89 -12.83 -10.70
C ILE A 3 -24.05 -12.64 -9.42
N ILE A 4 -23.87 -13.69 -8.61
CA ILE A 4 -23.10 -13.67 -7.37
C ILE A 4 -21.61 -13.43 -7.66
N ASP A 5 -21.07 -14.06 -8.71
CA ASP A 5 -19.68 -13.88 -9.16
C ASP A 5 -19.45 -12.44 -9.63
N SER A 6 -20.41 -11.88 -10.36
CA SER A 6 -20.37 -10.48 -10.82
C SER A 6 -20.35 -9.50 -9.65
N LEU A 7 -21.29 -9.65 -8.70
CA LEU A 7 -21.36 -8.79 -7.51
C LEU A 7 -20.09 -8.88 -6.65
N SER A 8 -19.54 -10.09 -6.49
CA SER A 8 -18.29 -10.31 -5.76
C SER A 8 -17.12 -9.57 -6.41
N SER A 9 -17.01 -9.60 -7.75
CA SER A 9 -15.97 -8.87 -8.47
C SER A 9 -16.12 -7.35 -8.37
N MET A 10 -17.34 -6.81 -8.37
CA MET A 10 -17.57 -5.38 -8.19
C MET A 10 -17.12 -4.86 -6.80
N VAL A 11 -17.32 -5.66 -5.75
CA VAL A 11 -16.87 -5.33 -4.39
C VAL A 11 -15.35 -5.46 -4.25
N ASN A 12 -14.73 -6.40 -4.97
CA ASN A 12 -13.28 -6.61 -4.92
C ASN A 12 -12.49 -5.65 -5.82
N TYR A 13 -13.09 -5.12 -6.89
CA TYR A 13 -12.40 -4.24 -7.83
C TYR A 13 -11.74 -3.00 -7.17
N PRO A 14 -12.41 -2.25 -6.28
CA PRO A 14 -11.75 -1.15 -5.55
C PRO A 14 -10.60 -1.63 -4.66
N LYS A 15 -10.74 -2.79 -4.02
CA LYS A 15 -9.71 -3.38 -3.16
C LYS A 15 -8.48 -3.77 -3.98
N GLU A 16 -8.68 -4.42 -5.12
CA GLU A 16 -7.61 -4.79 -6.06
C GLU A 16 -6.89 -3.55 -6.59
N LYS A 17 -7.64 -2.49 -6.94
CA LYS A 17 -7.05 -1.22 -7.39
C LYS A 17 -6.19 -0.56 -6.32
N ILE A 18 -6.66 -0.56 -5.06
CA ILE A 18 -5.90 -0.03 -3.93
C ILE A 18 -4.65 -0.89 -3.69
N ALA A 19 -4.77 -2.22 -3.67
CA ALA A 19 -3.64 -3.13 -3.50
C ALA A 19 -2.57 -2.93 -4.58
N LYS A 20 -2.99 -2.79 -5.85
CA LYS A 20 -2.08 -2.48 -6.95
C LYS A 20 -1.35 -1.16 -6.75
N LYS A 21 -2.05 -0.12 -6.27
CA LYS A 21 -1.43 1.19 -5.97
C LYS A 21 -0.49 1.14 -4.78
N ILE A 22 -0.80 0.35 -3.76
CA ILE A 22 0.10 0.10 -2.63
C ILE A 22 1.39 -0.56 -3.13
N ARG A 23 1.29 -1.61 -3.95
CA ARG A 23 2.45 -2.29 -4.52
C ARG A 23 3.30 -1.39 -5.43
N GLU A 24 2.66 -0.64 -6.32
CA GLU A 24 3.36 0.36 -7.17
C GLU A 24 4.17 1.35 -6.31
N LYS A 25 3.57 1.86 -5.22
CA LYS A 25 4.23 2.79 -4.31
C LYS A 25 5.33 2.12 -3.48
N ALA A 26 5.14 0.88 -3.06
CA ALA A 26 6.13 0.09 -2.32
C ALA A 26 7.38 -0.20 -3.17
N ILE A 27 7.20 -0.51 -4.45
CA ILE A 27 8.33 -0.69 -5.39
C ILE A 27 9.12 0.61 -5.53
N ILE A 28 8.45 1.77 -5.62
CA ILE A 28 9.13 3.07 -5.68
C ILE A 28 9.87 3.39 -4.38
N ALA A 29 9.26 3.12 -3.22
CA ALA A 29 9.90 3.30 -1.92
C ALA A 29 11.11 2.38 -1.76
N THR A 30 11.00 1.13 -2.22
CA THR A 30 12.10 0.16 -2.25
C THR A 30 13.25 0.67 -3.12
N LYS A 31 12.95 1.23 -4.30
CA LYS A 31 13.95 1.89 -5.16
C LYS A 31 14.68 3.02 -4.46
N ALA A 32 13.96 3.90 -3.76
CA ALA A 32 14.58 4.97 -2.99
C ALA A 32 15.49 4.42 -1.87
N ARG A 33 14.97 3.49 -1.06
CA ARG A 33 15.70 2.87 0.06
C ARG A 33 16.98 2.15 -0.37
N ILE A 34 16.93 1.42 -1.47
CA ILE A 34 18.10 0.72 -2.02
C ILE A 34 19.13 1.72 -2.55
N ALA A 35 18.68 2.75 -3.27
CA ALA A 35 19.55 3.80 -3.80
C ALA A 35 20.25 4.62 -2.70
N GLU A 36 19.59 4.87 -1.56
CA GLU A 36 20.19 5.51 -0.38
C GLU A 36 21.42 4.75 0.15
N HIS A 37 21.50 3.45 -0.11
CA HIS A 37 22.62 2.60 0.29
C HIS A 37 23.63 2.37 -0.84
N ASN A 38 23.57 3.16 -1.91
CA ASN A 38 24.39 3.01 -3.13
C ASN A 38 24.31 1.61 -3.77
N LYS A 39 23.13 0.99 -3.67
CA LYS A 39 22.85 -0.33 -4.26
C LYS A 39 21.82 -0.22 -5.38
N THR A 40 21.65 -1.30 -6.13
CA THR A 40 20.60 -1.51 -7.13
C THR A 40 19.78 -2.77 -6.80
N PHE A 41 18.73 -3.04 -7.58
CA PHE A 41 17.93 -4.26 -7.41
C PHE A 41 18.74 -5.52 -7.68
N ASP A 42 19.72 -5.43 -8.58
CA ASP A 42 20.58 -6.56 -8.96
C ASP A 42 21.52 -7.00 -7.83
N ASP A 43 21.67 -6.17 -6.78
CA ASP A 43 22.45 -6.50 -5.57
C ASP A 43 21.67 -7.40 -4.59
N TYR A 44 20.44 -7.76 -4.90
CA TYR A 44 19.56 -8.57 -4.05
C TYR A 44 18.95 -9.72 -4.85
N SER A 45 18.69 -10.83 -4.18
CA SER A 45 17.86 -11.90 -4.73
C SER A 45 16.38 -11.49 -4.81
N ASP A 46 15.61 -12.18 -5.65
CA ASP A 46 14.16 -11.96 -5.77
C ASP A 46 13.44 -12.10 -4.42
N ASP A 47 13.84 -13.08 -3.60
CA ASP A 47 13.26 -13.31 -2.27
C ASP A 47 13.57 -12.15 -1.31
N GLU A 48 14.79 -11.62 -1.34
CA GLU A 48 15.17 -10.46 -0.54
C GLU A 48 14.43 -9.20 -0.98
N LEU A 49 14.28 -8.97 -2.29
CA LEU A 49 13.51 -7.87 -2.83
C LEU A 49 12.04 -7.98 -2.42
N GLU A 50 11.45 -9.17 -2.46
CA GLU A 50 10.05 -9.37 -2.05
C GLU A 50 9.86 -9.07 -0.56
N ILE A 51 10.82 -9.47 0.30
CA ILE A 51 10.78 -9.13 1.73
C ILE A 51 10.83 -7.61 1.93
N ILE A 52 11.71 -6.90 1.22
CA ILE A 52 11.84 -5.45 1.34
C ILE A 52 10.56 -4.76 0.82
N ILE A 53 10.04 -5.17 -0.33
CA ILE A 53 8.81 -4.62 -0.90
C ILE A 53 7.63 -4.86 0.04
N ALA A 54 7.49 -6.06 0.61
CA ALA A 54 6.42 -6.38 1.54
C ALA A 54 6.46 -5.52 2.82
N ASP A 55 7.66 -5.20 3.33
CA ASP A 55 7.79 -4.27 4.46
C ASP A 55 7.35 -2.84 4.07
N GLU A 56 7.70 -2.36 2.88
CA GLU A 56 7.22 -1.07 2.38
C GLU A 56 5.70 -1.06 2.12
N GLU A 57 5.12 -2.14 1.59
CA GLU A 57 3.66 -2.31 1.43
C GLU A 57 2.94 -2.21 2.78
N ARG A 58 3.50 -2.86 3.81
CA ARG A 58 2.95 -2.81 5.17
C ARG A 58 2.97 -1.40 5.73
N LYS A 59 4.08 -0.68 5.64
CA LYS A 59 4.20 0.73 6.07
C LYS A 59 3.19 1.63 5.36
N ILE A 60 3.07 1.50 4.04
CA ILE A 60 2.11 2.28 3.25
C ILE A 60 0.67 1.96 3.67
N THR A 61 0.36 0.70 3.93
CA THR A 61 -0.97 0.27 4.40
C THR A 61 -1.28 0.85 5.78
N GLU A 62 -0.33 0.82 6.71
CA GLU A 62 -0.46 1.41 8.05
C GLU A 62 -0.65 2.93 7.97
N ASP A 63 0.10 3.61 7.10
CA ASP A 63 -0.03 5.04 6.85
C ASP A 63 -1.40 5.42 6.27
N LEU A 64 -1.90 4.66 5.29
CA LEU A 64 -3.23 4.86 4.72
C LEU A 64 -4.34 4.67 5.76
N LYS A 65 -4.26 3.63 6.60
CA LYS A 65 -5.21 3.41 7.70
C LYS A 65 -5.20 4.56 8.70
N SER A 66 -4.01 5.01 9.08
CA SER A 66 -3.85 6.09 10.05
C SER A 66 -4.38 7.42 9.51
N LYS A 67 -4.00 7.80 8.28
CA LYS A 67 -4.46 9.05 7.63
C LYS A 67 -5.96 9.02 7.32
N SER A 68 -6.49 7.90 6.87
CA SER A 68 -7.94 7.77 6.61
C SER A 68 -8.77 7.87 7.88
N LEU A 69 -8.28 7.32 9.00
CA LEU A 69 -8.92 7.51 10.30
C LEU A 69 -8.93 8.99 10.70
N VAL A 70 -7.80 9.69 10.57
CA VAL A 70 -7.70 11.15 10.84
C VAL A 70 -8.70 11.92 9.98
N VAL A 71 -8.77 11.63 8.67
CA VAL A 71 -9.72 12.26 7.75
C VAL A 71 -11.17 11.97 8.15
N ALA A 72 -11.50 10.73 8.54
CA ALA A 72 -12.84 10.36 8.97
C ALA A 72 -13.23 11.09 10.28
N LEU A 73 -12.33 11.15 11.26
CA LEU A 73 -12.55 11.86 12.51
C LEU A 73 -12.77 13.36 12.28
N ALA A 74 -11.99 13.98 11.38
CA ALA A 74 -12.16 15.38 11.00
C ALA A 74 -13.51 15.63 10.30
N ALA A 75 -13.94 14.73 9.41
CA ALA A 75 -15.25 14.81 8.75
C ALA A 75 -16.43 14.71 9.73
N LEU A 76 -16.23 14.04 10.88
CA LEU A 76 -17.20 13.97 11.97
C LEU A 76 -17.15 15.19 12.91
N GLY A 77 -16.33 16.20 12.62
CA GLY A 77 -16.20 17.42 13.42
C GLY A 77 -15.41 17.25 14.72
N LEU A 78 -14.67 16.15 14.87
CA LEU A 78 -13.81 15.94 16.02
C LEU A 78 -12.50 16.71 15.84
N ASN A 79 -12.22 17.65 16.74
CA ASN A 79 -10.96 18.38 16.76
C ASN A 79 -9.87 17.49 17.37
N ILE A 80 -9.21 16.69 16.54
CA ILE A 80 -8.11 15.79 16.92
C ILE A 80 -6.72 16.41 16.75
N PHE A 81 -6.66 17.64 16.25
CA PHE A 81 -5.47 18.47 16.28
C PHE A 81 -5.51 19.28 17.59
N VAL A 82 -4.78 18.81 18.59
CA VAL A 82 -4.41 19.59 19.77
C VAL A 82 -2.99 20.13 19.59
#